data_AF-A0A2M7IW87-F1
#
_entry.id   AF-A0A2M7IW87-F1
#
_cell.length_a   1.000
_cell.length_b   1.000
_cell.length_c   1.000
_cell.angle_alpha   90.00
_cell.angle_beta   90.00
_cell.angle_gamma   90.00
#
_symmetry.space_group_name_H-M   'P 1'
#
loop_
_entity.id
_entity.type
_entity.pdbx_description
1 polymer ?
#
loop_
_entity_poly.entity_id
_entity_poly.type
_entity_poly.pdbx_seq_one_letter_code
_entity_poly.pdbx_strand_id
1 'polypeptide(L)' 'MKIEKGKIKRILCIKLRGIGDVILSTVVFDNLLKEFPLAKIDYLTEPPGKTALENLSFINE' A
#
# COMPACT_ATOMS: atom_id res chain seq x y z
N MET A 1 12.43 0.82 -18.10
CA MET A 1 11.00 1.04 -18.37
C MET A 1 10.62 2.43 -17.86
N LYS A 2 9.98 3.28 -18.66
CA LYS A 2 9.53 4.62 -18.23
C LYS A 2 8.05 4.54 -17.85
N ILE A 3 7.73 4.81 -16.59
CA ILE A 3 6.34 4.80 -16.09
C ILE A 3 5.78 6.21 -16.23
N GLU A 4 4.65 6.36 -16.91
CA GLU A 4 3.90 7.61 -16.94
C GLU A 4 3.08 7.76 -15.66
N LYS A 5 3.70 8.34 -14.63
CA LYS A 5 3.16 8.40 -13.25
C LYS A 5 1.72 8.94 -13.17
N GLY A 6 1.39 9.96 -13.94
CA GLY A 6 0.04 10.57 -13.96
C GLY A 6 -1.09 9.64 -14.46
N LYS A 7 -0.74 8.56 -15.19
CA LYS A 7 -1.69 7.54 -15.65
C LYS A 7 -1.92 6.43 -14.63
N ILE A 8 -1.08 6.30 -13.61
CA ILE A 8 -1.26 5.29 -12.57
C ILE A 8 -2.35 5.76 -11.60
N LYS A 9 -3.43 4.97 -11.51
CA LYS A 9 -4.61 5.26 -10.67
C LYS A 9 -4.81 4.27 -9.53
N ARG A 10 -4.16 3.11 -9.58
CA ARG A 10 -4.23 2.07 -8.56
C ARG A 10 -2.88 1.42 -8.38
N ILE A 11 -2.54 1.10 -7.14
CA ILE A 11 -1.34 0.39 -6.74
C ILE A 11 -1.80 -0.70 -5.78
N LEU A 12 -1.49 -1.96 -6.10
CA LEU A 12 -1.72 -3.09 -5.22
C LEU A 12 -0.41 -3.45 -4.53
N CYS A 13 -0.36 -3.32 -3.22
CA CYS A 13 0.74 -3.80 -2.39
C CYS A 13 0.41 -5.21 -1.88
N ILE A 14 1.33 -6.15 -2.04
CA ILE A 14 1.11 -7.55 -1.63
C ILE A 14 2.17 -7.94 -0.60
N LYS A 15 1.72 -8.30 0.60
CA LYS A 15 2.56 -8.92 1.62
C LYS A 15 1.72 -9.84 2.49
N LEU A 16 1.91 -11.13 2.30
CA LEU A 16 1.00 -12.14 2.83
C LEU A 16 1.29 -12.49 4.29
N ARG A 17 2.56 -12.58 4.70
CA ARG A 17 2.94 -13.17 6.00
C ARG A 17 3.76 -12.23 6.85
N GLY A 18 3.64 -12.42 8.16
CA GLY A 18 4.37 -11.70 9.20
C GLY A 18 3.75 -10.34 9.49
N ILE A 19 3.13 -10.19 10.65
CA ILE A 19 2.54 -8.90 11.06
C ILE A 19 3.59 -7.77 11.09
N GLY A 20 4.81 -8.08 11.54
CA GLY A 20 5.93 -7.14 11.53
C GLY A 20 6.31 -6.70 10.12
N ASP A 21 6.33 -7.63 9.17
CA ASP A 21 6.63 -7.28 7.77
C ASP A 21 5.52 -6.44 7.13
N VAL A 22 4.25 -6.72 7.46
CA VAL A 22 3.11 -5.93 6.99
C VAL A 22 3.27 -4.49 7.46
N ILE A 23 3.50 -4.29 8.77
CA ILE A 23 3.74 -2.96 9.35
C ILE A 23 4.93 -2.28 8.66
N LEU A 24 6.08 -2.96 8.56
CA LEU A 24 7.29 -2.38 7.99
C LEU A 24 7.13 -1.99 6.52
N SER A 25 6.28 -2.69 5.77
CA SER A 25 6.01 -2.33 4.37
C SER A 25 5.19 -1.05 4.20
N THR A 26 4.43 -0.63 5.23
CA THR A 26 3.56 0.56 5.13
C THR A 26 4.34 1.87 5.05
N VAL A 27 5.61 1.87 5.48
CA VAL A 27 6.50 3.06 5.47
C VAL A 27 6.71 3.65 4.07
N VAL A 28 6.47 2.86 3.02
CA VAL A 28 6.64 3.33 1.64
C VAL A 28 5.42 4.08 1.10
N PHE A 29 4.26 4.02 1.76
CA PHE A 29 3.01 4.55 1.20
C PHE A 29 3.02 6.07 1.08
N ASP A 30 3.62 6.79 2.03
CA ASP A 30 3.80 8.24 1.91
C ASP A 30 4.59 8.62 0.66
N ASN A 31 5.63 7.85 0.34
CA ASN A 31 6.44 8.08 -0.86
C ASN A 31 5.66 7.69 -2.12
N LEU A 32 4.89 6.60 -2.09
CA LEU A 32 4.03 6.20 -3.20
C LEU A 32 2.95 7.26 -3.49
N LEU A 33 2.30 7.81 -2.46
CA LEU A 33 1.28 8.85 -2.64
C LEU A 33 1.87 10.19 -3.10
N LYS A 34 3.09 10.53 -2.67
CA LYS A 34 3.81 11.71 -3.19
C LYS A 34 4.16 11.56 -4.67
N GLU A 35 4.59 10.36 -5.07
CA GLU A 35 5.04 10.05 -6.43
C GLU A 35 3.87 9.79 -7.40
N PHE A 36 2.77 9.23 -6.88
CA PHE A 36 1.56 8.90 -7.61
C PHE A 36 0.34 9.52 -6.92
N PRO A 37 0.19 10.86 -6.95
CA PRO A 37 -0.83 11.58 -6.17
C PRO A 37 -2.28 11.27 -6.59
N LEU A 38 -2.47 10.64 -7.75
CA LEU A 38 -3.79 10.23 -8.25
C LEU A 38 -4.06 8.73 -8.05
N ALA A 39 -3.13 8.01 -7.42
CA ALA A 39 -3.25 6.58 -7.21
C ALA A 39 -3.90 6.27 -5.86
N LYS A 40 -4.81 5.29 -5.85
CA LYS A 40 -5.26 4.62 -4.63
C LYS A 40 -4.35 3.43 -4.34
N ILE A 41 -4.09 3.17 -3.07
CA ILE A 41 -3.32 2.03 -2.61
C ILE A 41 -4.27 1.02 -1.99
N ASP A 42 -4.29 -0.18 -2.57
CA ASP A 42 -4.97 -1.36 -2.06
C ASP A 42 -3.90 -2.32 -1.49
N TYR A 43 -4.25 -3.11 -0.48
CA TYR A 43 -3.28 -4.00 0.18
C TYR A 43 -3.80 -5.43 0.35
N LEU A 44 -3.02 -6.39 -0.13
CA LEU A 44 -3.31 -7.82 0.01
C LEU A 44 -2.43 -8.47 1.07
N THR A 45 -3.06 -9.04 2.10
CA THR A 45 -2.41 -9.73 3.21
C THR A 45 -3.25 -10.91 3.73
N GLU A 46 -2.65 -11.78 4.55
CA GLU A 46 -3.40 -12.81 5.27
C GLU A 46 -4.22 -12.17 6.42
N PRO A 47 -5.29 -12.83 6.92
CA PRO A 47 -6.14 -12.28 7.97
C PRO A 47 -5.41 -11.68 9.20
N PRO A 48 -4.32 -12.26 9.72
CA PRO A 48 -3.57 -11.65 10.84
C PRO A 48 -2.90 -10.33 10.48
N GLY A 49 -2.52 -10.14 9.21
CA GLY A 49 -1.95 -8.89 8.72
C GLY A 49 -3.00 -7.79 8.59
N LYS A 50 -4.28 -8.12 8.43
CA LYS A 50 -5.37 -7.13 8.32
C LYS A 50 -5.41 -6.21 9.53
N THR A 51 -5.24 -6.75 10.74
CA THR A 51 -5.25 -5.97 11.99
C THR A 51 -4.15 -4.90 12.03
N ALA A 52 -3.02 -5.11 11.34
CA ALA A 52 -1.98 -4.09 11.23
C ALA A 52 -2.36 -2.91 10.32
N LEU A 53 -3.44 -3.03 9.54
CA LEU A 53 -3.86 -2.06 8.52
C LEU A 53 -5.11 -1.26 8.94
N GLU A 54 -5.87 -1.71 9.94
CA GLU A 54 -7.20 -1.16 10.32
C GLU A 54 -7.20 0.34 10.70
N ASN A 55 -6.07 0.89 11.14
CA ASN A 55 -5.96 2.30 11.56
C ASN A 55 -5.17 3.18 10.58
N LEU A 56 -4.86 2.67 9.39
CA LEU A 56 -4.03 3.38 8.42
C LEU A 56 -4.91 4.15 7.43
N SER A 57 -4.93 5.47 7.55
CA SER A 57 -5.81 6.38 6.78
C SER A 57 -5.57 6.41 5.27
N PHE A 58 -4.50 5.78 4.80
CA PHE A 58 -4.06 5.81 3.40
C PHE A 58 -4.38 4.51 2.63
N ILE A 59 -4.99 3.51 3.27
CA ILE A 59 -5.39 2.25 2.62
C ILE A 59 -6.85 2.35 2.20
N ASN A 60 -7.12 1.96 0.95
CA ASN A 60 -8.47 1.75 0.45
C ASN A 60 -8.67 0.22 0.43
N GLU A 61 -9.66 -0.30 1.17
CA GLU A 61 -9.90 -1.75 1.28
C GLU A 61 -10.29 -2.41 -0.05
#